data_AF-A0A958SVE1-F1
#
_entry.id   AF-A0A958SVE1-F1
#
_cell.length_a   1.000
_cell.length_b   1.000
_cell.length_c   1.000
_cell.angle_alpha   90.00
_cell.angle_beta   90.00
_cell.angle_gamma   90.00
#
_symmetry.space_group_name_H-M   'P 1'
#
loop_
_entity.id
_entity.type
_entity.pdbx_description
1 polymer ?
#
loop_
_entity_poly.entity_id
_entity_poly.type
_entity_poly.pdbx_seq_one_letter_code
_entity_poly.pdbx_strand_id
1 'polypeptide(L)'
;MPKTVTRFLVILVVALGVTFSLHIFILNFFKQPLFGDKIVLSYVVNALLAGTIFFSLQKLKERYKTQIGFLFLFGSALKFVVFFSLFFP
;
A
#
# COMPACT_ATOMS: atom_id res chain seq x y z
N MET A 1 -20.37 1.43 0.87
CA MET A 1 -19.18 1.04 1.67
C MET A 1 -19.25 1.72 3.04
N PRO A 2 -18.72 1.10 4.11
CA PRO A 2 -18.68 1.73 5.42
C PRO A 2 -17.88 3.04 5.35
N LYS A 3 -18.32 4.11 6.03
CA LYS A 3 -17.67 5.43 6.03
C LYS A 3 -16.16 5.35 6.34
N THR A 4 -15.76 4.43 7.22
CA THR A 4 -14.36 4.17 7.59
C THR A 4 -13.51 3.66 6.43
N VAL A 5 -14.07 2.81 5.56
CA VAL A 5 -13.36 2.26 4.39
C VAL A 5 -13.13 3.33 3.36
N THR A 6 -14.15 4.13 3.05
CA THR A 6 -14.01 5.25 2.11
C THR A 6 -12.96 6.25 2.60
N ARG A 7 -13.01 6.63 3.90
CA ARG A 7 -12.02 7.53 4.49
C ARG A 7 -10.59 6.98 4.37
N PHE A 8 -10.40 5.69 4.66
CA PHE A 8 -9.09 5.05 4.52
C PHE A 8 -8.60 5.07 3.06
N LEU A 9 -9.45 4.72 2.10
CA LEU A 9 -9.07 4.71 0.68
C LEU A 9 -8.70 6.11 0.17
N VAL A 10 -9.42 7.15 0.59
CA VAL A 10 -9.07 8.53 0.26
C VAL A 10 -7.70 8.90 0.84
N ILE A 11 -7.46 8.60 2.12
CA ILE A 11 -6.17 8.87 2.75
C ILE A 11 -5.05 8.08 2.05
N LEU A 12 -5.29 6.82 1.69
CA LEU A 12 -4.34 5.97 0.98
C LEU A 12 -3.96 6.57 -0.38
N VAL A 13 -4.96 6.98 -1.18
CA VAL A 13 -4.71 7.57 -2.50
C VAL A 13 -4.01 8.92 -2.38
N VAL A 14 -4.42 9.77 -1.45
CA VAL A 14 -3.78 11.08 -1.23
C VAL A 14 -2.33 10.91 -0.77
N ALA A 15 -2.08 10.04 0.21
CA ALA A 15 -0.74 9.78 0.71
C ALA A 15 0.16 9.22 -0.39
N LEU A 16 -0.30 8.21 -1.13
CA LEU A 16 0.47 7.62 -2.23
C LEU A 16 0.71 8.63 -3.36
N GLY A 17 -0.29 9.46 -3.70
CA GLY A 17 -0.17 10.51 -4.70
C GLY A 17 0.90 11.54 -4.32
N VAL A 18 0.84 12.05 -3.08
CA VAL A 18 1.85 13.00 -2.57
C VAL A 18 3.24 12.38 -2.57
N THR A 19 3.39 11.15 -2.04
CA THR A 19 4.70 10.47 -2.02
C THR A 19 5.21 10.19 -3.43
N PHE A 20 4.34 9.77 -4.36
CA PHE A 20 4.73 9.53 -5.76
C PHE A 20 5.19 10.83 -6.43
N SER A 21 4.44 11.92 -6.28
CA SER A 21 4.83 13.23 -6.82
C SER A 21 6.17 13.71 -6.28
N LEU A 22 6.41 13.56 -4.97
CA LEU A 22 7.72 13.88 -4.37
C LEU A 22 8.82 12.99 -4.94
N HIS A 23 8.56 11.69 -5.13
CA HIS A 23 9.53 10.75 -5.69
C HIS A 23 9.93 11.14 -7.12
N ILE A 24 8.95 11.44 -7.98
CA ILE A 24 9.19 11.91 -9.36
C ILE A 24 9.93 13.24 -9.37
N PHE A 25 9.57 14.17 -8.49
CA PHE A 25 10.24 15.47 -8.37
C PHE A 25 11.73 15.30 -8.02
N ILE A 26 12.04 14.42 -7.06
CA ILE A 26 13.42 14.10 -6.68
C ILE A 26 14.16 13.46 -7.87
N LEU A 27 13.58 12.48 -8.55
CA LEU A 27 14.20 11.84 -9.72
C LEU A 27 14.51 12.88 -10.82
N ASN A 28 13.57 13.80 -11.08
CA ASN A 28 13.76 14.89 -12.03
C ASN A 28 14.93 15.81 -11.63
N PHE A 29 15.01 16.17 -10.34
CA PHE A 29 16.10 17.00 -9.82
C PHE A 29 17.48 16.36 -10.03
N PHE A 30 17.58 15.03 -9.83
CA PHE A 30 18.82 14.27 -10.05
C PHE A 30 19.02 13.81 -11.50
N LYS A 31 18.16 14.23 -12.45
CA LYS A 31 18.18 13.82 -13.86
C LYS A 31 18.14 12.28 -14.06
N GLN A 32 17.49 11.58 -13.14
CA GLN A 32 17.27 10.13 -13.21
C GLN A 32 16.01 9.81 -14.03
N PRO A 33 15.88 8.57 -14.58
CA PRO A 33 14.68 8.14 -15.26
C PRO A 33 13.43 8.24 -14.36
N LEU A 34 12.45 9.08 -14.74
CA LEU A 34 11.27 9.36 -13.90
C LEU A 34 10.41 8.12 -13.62
N PHE A 35 10.29 7.22 -14.59
CA PHE A 35 9.47 6.01 -14.49
C PHE A 35 10.31 4.72 -14.55
N GLY A 36 11.60 4.82 -14.21
CA GLY A 36 12.49 3.68 -14.09
C GLY A 36 12.12 2.74 -12.93
N ASP A 37 12.84 1.62 -12.84
CA ASP A 37 12.82 0.71 -11.68
C ASP A 37 11.42 0.24 -11.23
N LYS A 38 10.51 0.11 -12.21
CA LYS A 38 9.13 -0.33 -11.99
C LYS A 38 8.38 0.55 -10.97
N ILE A 39 8.74 1.83 -10.82
CA ILE A 39 8.15 2.72 -9.80
C ILE A 39 6.61 2.75 -9.87
N VAL A 40 6.02 2.86 -11.07
CA VAL A 40 4.56 2.87 -11.23
C VAL A 40 3.94 1.57 -10.71
N LEU A 41 4.53 0.43 -11.08
CA LEU A 41 4.08 -0.89 -10.63
C LEU A 41 4.19 -1.03 -9.10
N SER A 42 5.29 -0.56 -8.51
CA SER A 42 5.51 -0.57 -7.05
C SER A 42 4.40 0.18 -6.30
N TYR A 43 4.03 1.37 -6.76
CA TYR A 43 2.95 2.15 -6.12
C TYR A 43 1.58 1.51 -6.32
N VAL A 44 1.29 0.96 -7.50
CA VAL A 44 0.02 0.27 -7.78
C VAL A 44 -0.12 -0.99 -6.91
N VAL A 45 0.90 -1.85 -6.88
CA VAL A 45 0.90 -3.07 -6.07
C VAL A 45 0.79 -2.72 -4.58
N ASN A 46 1.51 -1.69 -4.12
CA ASN A 46 1.42 -1.20 -2.75
C ASN A 46 0.00 -0.73 -2.39
N ALA A 47 -0.66 0.01 -3.28
CA ALA A 47 -2.04 0.47 -3.10
C ALA A 47 -3.02 -0.72 -3.01
N LEU A 48 -2.90 -1.68 -3.92
CA LEU A 48 -3.77 -2.86 -3.96
C LEU A 48 -3.60 -3.72 -2.69
N LEU A 49 -2.36 -3.96 -2.25
CA LEU A 49 -2.09 -4.73 -1.04
C LEU A 49 -2.60 -4.01 0.20
N ALA A 50 -2.31 -2.71 0.36
CA ALA A 50 -2.79 -1.92 1.50
C ALA A 50 -4.33 -1.87 1.56
N GLY A 51 -4.99 -1.65 0.42
CA GLY A 51 -6.44 -1.68 0.30
C GLY A 51 -7.02 -3.05 0.67
N THR A 52 -6.42 -4.13 0.15
CA THR A 52 -6.86 -5.51 0.42
C THR A 52 -6.68 -5.90 1.89
N ILE A 53 -5.56 -5.56 2.51
CA ILE A 53 -5.30 -5.79 3.94
C ILE A 53 -6.34 -5.06 4.78
N PHE A 54 -6.54 -3.77 4.53
CA PHE A 54 -7.50 -2.98 5.30
C PHE A 54 -8.93 -3.48 5.13
N PHE A 55 -9.34 -3.80 3.91
CA PHE A 55 -10.65 -4.39 3.64
C PHE A 55 -10.84 -5.71 4.39
N SER A 56 -9.83 -6.58 4.37
CA SER A 56 -9.85 -7.86 5.10
C SER A 56 -9.96 -7.64 6.59
N LEU A 57 -9.23 -6.68 7.16
CA LEU A 57 -9.34 -6.31 8.58
C LEU A 57 -10.74 -5.83 8.92
N GLN A 58 -11.36 -4.99 8.10
CA GLN A 58 -12.72 -4.50 8.37
C GLN A 58 -13.76 -5.62 8.32
N LYS A 59 -13.57 -6.63 7.47
CA LYS A 59 -14.43 -7.82 7.42
C LYS A 59 -14.21 -8.73 8.63
N LEU A 60 -12.97 -8.85 9.09
CA LEU A 60 -12.57 -9.78 10.15
C LEU A 60 -12.63 -9.19 11.56
N LYS A 61 -12.71 -7.86 11.70
CA LYS A 61 -12.66 -7.17 13.00
C LYS A 61 -13.70 -7.67 13.99
N GLU A 62 -14.91 -7.99 13.55
CA GLU A 62 -15.97 -8.44 14.46
C GLU A 62 -15.74 -9.88 14.92
N ARG A 63 -15.20 -10.73 14.05
CA ARG A 63 -14.91 -12.14 14.34
C ARG A 63 -13.64 -12.34 15.17
N TYR A 64 -12.65 -11.47 14.99
CA TYR A 64 -11.31 -11.60 15.58
C TYR A 64 -10.89 -10.34 16.35
N LYS A 65 -11.81 -9.75 17.14
CA LYS A 65 -11.57 -8.47 17.86
C LYS A 65 -10.26 -8.45 18.65
N THR A 66 -9.99 -9.48 19.43
CA THR A 66 -8.80 -9.58 20.29
C THR A 66 -7.50 -9.82 19.51
N GLN A 67 -7.60 -10.28 18.25
CA GLN A 67 -6.45 -10.69 17.42
C GLN A 67 -6.27 -9.79 16.20
N ILE A 68 -7.00 -8.67 16.12
CA ILE A 68 -7.00 -7.82 14.93
C ILE A 68 -5.62 -7.21 14.64
N GLY A 69 -4.84 -6.94 15.70
CA GLY A 69 -3.44 -6.53 15.58
C GLY A 69 -2.57 -7.60 14.93
N PHE A 70 -2.73 -8.87 15.28
CA PHE A 70 -2.01 -9.99 14.66
C PHE A 70 -2.40 -10.16 13.19
N LEU A 71 -3.68 -10.01 12.85
CA LEU A 71 -4.13 -10.03 11.45
C LEU A 71 -3.49 -8.89 10.63
N PHE A 72 -3.35 -7.70 11.22
CA PHE A 72 -2.68 -6.57 10.56
C PHE A 72 -1.18 -6.85 10.36
N LEU A 73 -0.49 -7.38 11.38
CA LEU A 73 0.92 -7.75 11.29
C LEU A 73 1.15 -8.82 10.22
N PHE A 74 0.32 -9.88 10.22
CA PHE A 74 0.39 -10.94 9.21
C PHE A 74 0.16 -10.42 7.79
N GLY A 75 -0.89 -9.61 7.60
CA GLY A 75 -1.15 -8.98 6.30
C GLY A 75 0.01 -8.09 5.82
N SER A 76 0.64 -7.37 6.75
CA SER A 76 1.80 -6.53 6.45
C SER A 76 3.05 -7.36 6.11
N ALA A 77 3.27 -8.49 6.80
CA ALA A 77 4.33 -9.43 6.45
C ALA A 77 4.12 -10.04 5.06
N LEU A 78 2.89 -10.43 4.73
CA LEU A 78 2.53 -10.94 3.40
C LEU A 78 2.80 -9.89 2.31
N LYS A 79 2.52 -8.61 2.58
CA LYS A 79 2.85 -7.52 1.67
C LYS A 79 4.34 -7.45 1.36
N PHE A 80 5.21 -7.65 2.35
CA PHE A 80 6.65 -7.71 2.11
C PHE A 80 7.04 -8.93 1.26
N VAL A 81 6.46 -10.11 1.52
CA VAL A 81 6.72 -11.31 0.71
C VAL A 81 6.35 -11.07 -0.76
N VAL A 82 5.16 -10.52 -1.01
CA VAL A 82 4.73 -10.17 -2.38
C VAL A 82 5.66 -9.14 -3.02
N PHE A 83 6.10 -8.13 -2.25
CA PHE A 83 7.05 -7.14 -2.74
C PHE A 83 8.38 -7.77 -3.15
N PHE A 84 9.02 -8.54 -2.27
CA PHE A 84 10.28 -9.20 -2.60
C PHE A 84 10.12 -10.14 -3.80
N SER A 85 9.05 -10.95 -3.84
CA SER A 85 8.81 -11.86 -4.96
C SER A 85 8.59 -11.18 -6.31
N LEU A 86 8.02 -9.97 -6.36
CA LEU A 86 7.72 -9.27 -7.62
C LEU A 86 8.84 -8.32 -8.08
N PHE A 87 9.58 -7.74 -7.14
CA PHE A 87 10.57 -6.70 -7.43
C PHE A 87 12.01 -7.18 -7.30
N PHE A 88 12.26 -8.26 -6.55
CA PHE A 88 13.58 -8.84 -6.29
C PHE A 88 13.55 -10.37 -6.49
N PRO A 89 13.43 -10.84 -7.75
CA PRO A 89 13.46 -12.26 -8.07
C PRO A 89 14.83 -12.90 -7.81
#